data_AF-A0A2E3AFN0-F1
#
_entry.id   AF-A0A2E3AFN0-F1
#
_cell.length_a   1.000
_cell.length_b   1.000
_cell.length_c   1.000
_cell.angle_alpha   90.00
_cell.angle_beta   90.00
_cell.angle_gamma   90.00
#
_symmetry.space_group_name_H-M   'P 1'
#
loop_
_entity.id
_entity.type
_entity.pdbx_description
1 polymer ?
#
loop_
_entity_poly.entity_id
_entity_poly.type
_entity_poly.pdbx_seq_one_letter_code
_entity_poly.pdbx_strand_id
1 'polypeptide(L)' 'MISFYRYFIFFLAAMLTPLGVGAEAITVDGAYARASSKLAKSAAVFMEIKNMSSTEDRLLGARSDFAK' A
#
# COMPACT_ATOMS: atom_id res chain seq x y z
N MET A 1 -16.62 -39.07 20.06
CA MET A 1 -15.65 -38.78 18.98
C MET A 1 -16.06 -37.62 18.07
N ILE A 2 -17.36 -37.32 17.89
CA ILE A 2 -17.85 -36.18 17.06
C ILE A 2 -17.48 -34.79 17.61
N SER A 3 -17.40 -34.62 18.94
CA SER A 3 -17.10 -33.34 19.58
C SER A 3 -15.68 -32.83 19.27
N PHE A 4 -14.68 -33.72 19.32
CA PHE A 4 -13.27 -33.39 19.06
C PHE A 4 -13.03 -32.90 17.63
N TYR A 5 -13.67 -33.54 16.64
CA TYR A 5 -13.58 -33.14 15.23
C TYR A 5 -14.21 -31.77 14.97
N ARG A 6 -15.27 -31.42 15.70
CA ARG A 6 -15.93 -30.12 15.58
C ARG A 6 -15.01 -29.00 16.07
N TYR A 7 -14.39 -29.17 17.23
CA TYR A 7 -13.40 -28.20 17.75
C TYR A 7 -12.16 -28.12 16.86
N PHE A 8 -11.72 -29.25 16.29
CA PHE A 8 -10.58 -29.28 15.36
C PHE A 8 -10.84 -28.48 14.08
N ILE A 9 -12.05 -28.58 13.50
CA ILE A 9 -12.45 -27.79 12.33
C ILE A 9 -12.52 -26.29 12.66
N PHE A 10 -13.05 -25.93 13.84
CA PHE A 10 -13.04 -24.53 14.29
C PHE A 10 -11.62 -23.99 14.52
N PHE A 11 -10.71 -24.81 15.07
CA PHE A 11 -9.30 -24.46 15.23
C PHE A 11 -8.59 -24.27 13.88
N LEU A 12 -8.85 -25.15 12.91
CA LEU A 12 -8.26 -25.07 11.57
C LEU A 12 -8.77 -23.84 10.79
N ALA A 13 -10.07 -23.53 10.90
CA ALA A 13 -10.65 -22.33 10.30
C ALA A 13 -10.11 -21.03 10.92
N ALA A 14 -9.84 -21.01 12.22
CA ALA A 14 -9.25 -19.86 12.92
C ALA A 14 -7.76 -19.62 12.59
N MET A 15 -7.04 -20.64 12.10
CA MET A 15 -5.63 -20.53 11.71
C MET A 15 -5.42 -20.06 10.26
N LEU A 16 -6.46 -20.09 9.43
CA LEU A 16 -6.44 -19.65 8.02
C LEU A 16 -6.64 -18.14 7.85
N THR A 17 -6.98 -17.41 8.93
CA THR A 17 -7.38 -16.00 8.86
C THR A 17 -6.26 -14.94 8.82
N PRO A 18 -4.97 -15.18 9.13
CA PRO A 18 -3.98 -14.10 9.09
C PRO A 18 -3.09 -14.12 7.83
N LEU A 19 -3.52 -14.66 6.69
CA LEU A 19 -2.77 -14.54 5.42
C LEU A 19 -2.96 -13.17 4.71
N GLY A 20 -3.70 -12.24 5.32
CA GLY A 20 -4.04 -10.94 4.72
C GLY A 20 -3.09 -9.79 5.03
N VAL A 21 -1.89 -10.02 5.55
CA VAL A 21 -0.99 -8.93 5.98
C VAL A 21 0.40 -9.09 5.37
N GLY A 22 0.74 -8.18 4.46
CA GLY A 22 2.14 -7.86 4.16
C GLY A 22 2.56 -7.79 2.69
N ALA A 23 1.67 -7.87 1.71
CA ALA A 23 1.98 -7.37 0.38
C ALA A 23 1.83 -5.83 0.42
N GLU A 24 2.78 -5.10 -0.18
CA GLU A 24 2.74 -3.64 -0.29
C GLU A 24 1.40 -3.22 -0.90
N ALA A 25 0.47 -2.79 -0.04
CA ALA A 25 -0.92 -2.58 -0.44
C ALA A 25 -1.07 -1.37 -1.38
N ILE A 26 -0.06 -0.51 -1.41
CA ILE A 26 -0.02 0.66 -2.28
C ILE A 26 1.19 0.51 -3.18
N THR A 27 0.95 0.53 -4.50
CA THR A 27 2.03 0.65 -5.48
C THR A 27 2.09 2.06 -6.04
N VAL A 28 3.30 2.52 -6.34
CA VAL A 28 3.56 3.83 -6.96
C VAL A 28 4.30 3.60 -8.27
N ASP A 29 3.60 3.81 -9.39
CA ASP A 29 4.11 3.56 -10.73
C ASP A 29 4.42 4.87 -11.46
N GLY A 30 5.49 4.87 -12.25
CA GLY A 30 5.80 5.97 -13.18
C GLY A 30 6.02 7.32 -12.52
N ALA A 31 6.60 7.37 -11.32
CA ALA A 31 6.85 8.63 -10.63
C ALA A 31 7.91 9.49 -11.36
N TYR A 32 7.55 10.72 -11.70
CA TYR A 32 8.48 11.70 -12.25
C TYR A 32 8.12 13.13 -11.83
N ALA A 33 9.11 14.01 -11.88
CA ALA A 33 8.95 15.44 -11.61
C ALA A 33 9.18 16.25 -12.89
N ARG A 34 8.40 17.32 -13.07
CA ARG A 34 8.56 18.26 -14.18
C ARG A 34 8.63 19.69 -13.68
N ALA A 35 9.72 20.37 -14.04
CA ALA A 35 9.89 21.80 -13.88
C ALA A 35 9.43 22.56 -15.14
N SER A 36 8.99 23.80 -14.99
CA SER A 36 8.56 24.64 -16.12
C SER A 36 9.73 25.17 -16.95
N SER A 37 10.91 25.30 -16.34
CA SER A 37 12.15 25.74 -17.01
C SER A 37 13.38 25.38 -16.16
N LYS A 38 14.58 25.58 -16.71
CA LYS A 38 15.85 25.36 -15.98
C LYS A 38 16.04 26.29 -14.77
N LEU A 39 15.37 27.45 -14.76
CA LEU A 39 15.46 28.45 -13.68
C LEU A 39 14.30 28.32 -12.68
N ALA A 40 13.37 27.39 -12.90
CA ALA A 40 12.23 27.19 -12.02
C ALA A 40 12.69 26.68 -10.65
N LYS A 41 12.19 27.32 -9.59
CA LYS A 41 12.47 26.94 -8.20
C LYS A 41 11.47 25.92 -7.64
N SER A 42 10.45 25.57 -8.44
CA SER A 42 9.43 24.60 -8.09
C SER A 42 9.17 23.67 -9.27
N ALA A 43 8.69 22.47 -8.96
CA ALA A 43 8.30 21.46 -9.91
C ALA A 43 6.98 20.82 -9.47
N ALA A 44 6.27 20.24 -10.42
CA ALA A 44 5.13 19.37 -10.14
C ALA A 44 5.58 17.91 -10.22
N VAL A 45 4.98 17.05 -9.41
CA VAL A 45 5.22 15.61 -9.42
C VAL A 45 3.99 14.89 -9.94
N PHE A 46 4.22 13.88 -10.75
CA PHE A 46 3.18 13.05 -11.37
C PHE A 46 3.54 11.59 -11.10
N MET A 47 2.55 10.81 -10.69
CA MET A 47 2.69 9.39 -10.37
C MET A 47 1.31 8.74 -10.39
N GLU A 48 1.28 7.44 -10.64
CA GLU A 48 0.08 6.62 -10.45
C GLU A 48 0.18 5.93 -9.08
N ILE A 49 -0.81 6.15 -8.21
CA ILE A 49 -0.89 5.52 -6.89
C ILE A 49 -2.05 4.53 -6.91
N LYS A 50 -1.76 3.24 -6.72
CA LYS A 50 -2.78 2.18 -6.70
C LYS A 50 -2.90 1.62 -5.30
N ASN A 51 -4.03 1.88 -4.64
CA ASN A 51 -4.37 1.21 -3.40
C ASN A 51 -5.11 -0.10 -3.72
N MET A 52 -4.44 -1.23 -3.47
CA MET A 52 -4.94 -2.59 -3.66
C MET A 52 -5.61 -3.18 -2.41
N SER A 53 -5.74 -2.39 -1.33
CA SER A 53 -6.42 -2.81 -0.11
C SER A 53 -7.91 -2.48 -0.11
N SER A 54 -8.61 -2.99 0.90
CA SER A 54 -10.00 -2.65 1.21
C SER A 54 -10.15 -1.44 2.14
N THR A 55 -9.04 -0.80 2.53
CA THR A 55 -9.03 0.31 3.49
C THR A 55 -8.61 1.60 2.79
N GLU A 56 -9.28 2.71 3.12
CA GLU A 56 -8.91 4.03 2.59
C GLU A 56 -7.52 4.45 3.08
N ASP A 57 -6.77 5.15 2.23
CA ASP A 57 -5.46 5.72 2.57
C ASP A 57 -5.29 7.08 1.87
N ARG A 58 -4.30 7.86 2.32
CA ARG A 58 -4.04 9.23 1.87
C ARG A 58 -2.55 9.49 1.73
N LEU A 59 -2.16 10.05 0.59
CA LEU A 59 -0.82 10.61 0.43
C LEU A 59 -0.67 11.86 1.33
N LEU A 60 0.17 11.75 2.38
CA LEU A 60 0.41 12.85 3.32
C LEU A 60 1.60 13.73 2.93
N GLY A 61 2.53 13.22 2.12
CA GLY A 61 3.68 13.98 1.66
C GLY A 61 4.57 13.21 0.71
N ALA A 62 5.39 13.95 -0.02
CA ALA A 62 6.44 13.44 -0.89
C ALA A 62 7.74 14.21 -0.59
N ARG A 63 8.88 13.53 -0.70
CA ARG A 63 10.21 14.11 -0.46
C ARG A 63 11.18 13.70 -1.56
N SER A 64 12.14 14.56 -1.85
CA SER A 64 13.23 14.30 -2.80
C SER A 64 14.45 15.09 -2.37
N ASP A 65 15.65 14.59 -2.65
CA ASP A 65 16.90 15.31 -2.36
C ASP A 65 17.02 16.63 -3.15
N PHE A 66 16.29 16.75 -4.26
CA PHE A 66 16.25 17.95 -5.10
C PHE A 66 15.23 19.00 -4.61
N ALA A 67 14.18 18.57 -3.92
CA ALA A 67 13.14 19.46 -3.40
C ALA A 67 13.43 19.77 -1.93
N LYS A 68 13.74 21.04 -1.63
CA LYS A 68 14.07 21.53 -0.28
C LYS A 68 13.04 22.51 0.22
#